data_AF-A0AA88WFS1-F1
#
_entry.id   AF-A0AA88WFS1-F1
#
_cell.length_a   1.000
_cell.length_b   1.000
_cell.length_c   1.000
_cell.angle_alpha   90.00
_cell.angle_beta   90.00
_cell.angle_gamma   90.00
#
_symmetry.space_group_name_H-M   'P 1'
#
loop_
_entity.id
_entity.type
_entity.pdbx_description
1 polymer ?
#
loop_
_entity_poly.entity_id
_entity_poly.type
_entity_poly.pdbx_seq_one_letter_code
_entity_poly.pdbx_strand_id
1 'polypeptide(L)'
;MEDRDTQLLSRAAANHLFLAQFEPLRATLLTLRSRNPSLARAILQTIVARGGRFESILWSNSCPSPALLTHLAVLELVEFDNPTYPLWSFDADSLRFRAEFLLLVHTVASKVSESQSDFGSNGVLDRVLELGFRRLRPDVVATEEGPSEGVELELEEGELMGLRGVIVENADIFDMLCGNIQQLVGWQPELDQSGLAITLRREGEGKGREEGVEVLRLVQRAIQNVHLDTMKECLINGDVDGAVSHIRFLHLEYGVEEAEYRYV
;
A
#
# COMPACT_ATOMS: atom_id res chain seq x y z
N MET A 1 -5.68 -32.41 -20.83
CA MET A 1 -6.86 -32.77 -20.01
C MET A 1 -6.49 -32.39 -18.59
N GLU A 2 -7.10 -31.35 -18.03
CA GLU A 2 -6.78 -30.89 -16.67
C GLU A 2 -7.02 -32.02 -15.66
N ASP A 3 -6.10 -32.13 -14.70
CA ASP A 3 -6.20 -33.06 -13.59
C ASP A 3 -7.46 -32.79 -12.76
N ARG A 4 -8.25 -33.83 -12.48
CA ARG A 4 -9.54 -33.72 -11.75
C ARG A 4 -9.36 -33.06 -10.39
N ASP A 5 -8.26 -33.36 -9.71
CA ASP A 5 -7.97 -32.81 -8.38
C ASP A 5 -7.62 -31.32 -8.48
N THR A 6 -6.87 -30.91 -9.51
CA THR A 6 -6.63 -29.49 -9.81
C THR A 6 -7.94 -28.73 -10.02
N GLN A 7 -8.91 -29.29 -10.75
CA GLN A 7 -10.23 -28.66 -10.93
C GLN A 7 -11.01 -28.53 -9.62
N LEU A 8 -10.97 -29.56 -8.76
CA LEU A 8 -11.61 -29.53 -7.45
C LEU A 8 -10.98 -28.46 -6.54
N LEU A 9 -9.65 -28.39 -6.50
CA LEU A 9 -8.91 -27.38 -5.73
C LEU A 9 -9.20 -25.97 -6.23
N SER A 10 -9.24 -25.73 -7.55
CA SER A 10 -9.58 -24.43 -8.11
C SER A 10 -10.99 -23.98 -7.72
N ARG A 11 -11.96 -24.90 -7.73
CA ARG A 11 -13.34 -24.62 -7.28
C ARG A 11 -13.41 -24.34 -5.77
N ALA A 12 -12.68 -25.10 -4.97
CA ALA A 12 -12.59 -24.87 -3.53
C ALA A 12 -11.96 -23.51 -3.22
N ALA A 13 -10.88 -23.15 -3.91
CA ALA A 13 -10.24 -21.85 -3.77
C ALA A 13 -11.20 -20.71 -4.12
N ALA A 14 -11.93 -20.81 -5.24
CA ALA A 14 -12.93 -19.83 -5.62
C ALA A 14 -14.04 -19.68 -4.55
N ASN A 15 -14.52 -20.77 -3.97
CA ASN A 15 -15.52 -20.74 -2.90
C ASN A 15 -14.99 -20.08 -1.62
N HIS A 16 -13.78 -20.41 -1.18
CA HIS A 16 -13.18 -19.82 0.01
C HIS A 16 -12.85 -18.33 -0.19
N LEU A 17 -12.45 -17.94 -1.40
CA LEU A 17 -12.29 -16.54 -1.79
C LEU A 17 -13.63 -15.79 -1.74
N PHE A 18 -14.68 -16.37 -2.34
CA PHE A 18 -16.04 -15.82 -2.32
C PHE A 18 -16.57 -15.59 -0.91
N LEU A 19 -16.23 -16.46 0.05
CA LEU A 19 -16.63 -16.34 1.45
C LEU A 19 -15.65 -15.53 2.32
N ALA A 20 -14.61 -14.92 1.73
CA ALA A 20 -13.53 -14.24 2.44
C ALA A 20 -12.93 -15.08 3.59
N GLN A 21 -12.76 -16.39 3.36
CA GLN A 21 -12.18 -17.33 4.31
C GLN A 21 -10.69 -17.54 3.98
N PHE A 22 -9.85 -16.63 4.45
CA PHE A 22 -8.45 -16.62 4.02
C PHE A 22 -7.69 -17.90 4.41
N GLU A 23 -7.78 -18.39 5.64
CA GLU A 23 -7.04 -19.59 6.06
C GLU A 23 -7.42 -20.86 5.26
N PRO A 24 -8.71 -21.16 5.02
CA PRO A 24 -9.11 -22.22 4.09
C PRO A 24 -8.65 -22.00 2.65
N LEU A 25 -8.69 -20.75 2.16
CA LEU A 25 -8.16 -20.39 0.84
C LEU A 25 -6.66 -20.67 0.77
N ARG A 26 -5.90 -20.24 1.77
CA ARG A 26 -4.46 -20.45 1.91
C ARG A 26 -4.11 -21.94 1.88
N ALA A 27 -4.77 -22.76 2.69
CA ALA A 27 -4.55 -24.21 2.69
C ALA A 27 -4.83 -24.84 1.31
N THR A 28 -5.89 -24.39 0.64
CA THR A 28 -6.23 -24.83 -0.72
C THR A 28 -5.15 -24.41 -1.72
N LEU A 29 -4.66 -23.17 -1.64
CA LEU A 29 -3.61 -22.66 -2.53
C LEU A 29 -2.26 -23.33 -2.29
N LEU A 30 -1.89 -23.65 -1.05
CA LEU A 30 -0.68 -24.42 -0.74
C LEU A 30 -0.76 -25.84 -1.33
N THR A 31 -1.92 -26.48 -1.22
CA THR A 31 -2.14 -27.79 -1.84
C THR A 31 -2.08 -27.68 -3.37
N LEU A 32 -2.72 -26.65 -3.94
CA LEU A 32 -2.69 -26.38 -5.37
C LEU A 32 -1.28 -26.09 -5.87
N ARG A 33 -0.46 -25.36 -5.11
CA ARG A 33 0.93 -25.04 -5.43
C ARG A 33 1.77 -26.31 -5.67
N SER A 34 1.57 -27.36 -4.87
CA SER A 34 2.29 -28.63 -5.04
C SER A 34 1.95 -29.38 -6.33
N ARG A 35 0.76 -29.15 -6.90
CA ARG A 35 0.24 -29.86 -8.08
C ARG A 35 0.32 -29.04 -9.36
N ASN A 36 -0.02 -27.76 -9.24
CA ASN A 36 -0.06 -26.78 -10.31
C ASN A 36 0.42 -25.41 -9.78
N PRO A 37 1.74 -25.21 -9.63
CA PRO A 37 2.31 -23.99 -9.08
C PRO A 37 2.02 -22.76 -9.94
N SER A 38 1.93 -22.92 -11.27
CA SER A 38 1.60 -21.82 -12.17
C SER A 38 0.18 -21.30 -11.93
N LEU A 39 -0.80 -22.20 -11.72
CA LEU A 39 -2.17 -21.80 -11.43
C LEU A 39 -2.31 -21.17 -10.04
N ALA A 40 -1.70 -21.75 -9.00
CA ALA A 40 -1.73 -21.18 -7.65
C ALA A 40 -1.13 -19.76 -7.63
N ARG A 41 0.01 -19.58 -8.30
CA ARG A 41 0.64 -18.26 -8.49
C ARG A 41 -0.27 -17.31 -9.25
N ALA A 42 -0.88 -17.74 -10.35
CA ALA A 42 -1.79 -16.89 -11.13
C ALA A 42 -3.02 -16.43 -10.33
N ILE A 43 -3.57 -17.29 -9.47
CA ILE A 43 -4.67 -16.91 -8.57
C ILE A 43 -4.22 -15.81 -7.60
N LEU A 44 -3.08 -16.00 -6.91
CA LEU A 44 -2.54 -15.01 -5.97
C LEU A 44 -2.22 -13.69 -6.68
N GLN A 45 -1.55 -13.77 -7.83
CA GLN A 45 -1.25 -12.62 -8.67
C GLN A 45 -2.50 -11.85 -9.08
N THR A 46 -3.59 -12.55 -9.42
CA THR A 46 -4.87 -11.92 -9.77
C THR A 46 -5.51 -11.22 -8.58
N ILE A 47 -5.47 -11.83 -7.38
CA ILE A 47 -5.98 -11.21 -6.15
C ILE A 47 -5.22 -9.91 -5.87
N VAL A 48 -3.90 -9.95 -5.95
CA VAL A 48 -3.02 -8.81 -5.66
C VAL A 48 -3.16 -7.71 -6.71
N ALA A 49 -3.19 -8.05 -8.00
CA ALA A 49 -3.39 -7.09 -9.10
C ALA A 49 -4.73 -6.35 -9.00
N ARG A 50 -5.74 -6.97 -8.40
CA ARG A 50 -7.04 -6.35 -8.12
C ARG A 50 -7.12 -5.68 -6.76
N GLY A 51 -6.03 -5.64 -5.98
CA GLY A 51 -6.05 -5.08 -4.63
C GLY A 51 -7.15 -5.72 -3.77
N GLY A 52 -7.44 -7.01 -4.00
CA GLY A 52 -8.51 -7.74 -3.33
C GLY A 52 -9.91 -7.23 -3.64
N ARG A 53 -10.09 -6.27 -4.55
CA ARG A 53 -11.37 -5.65 -4.90
C ARG A 53 -12.13 -6.56 -5.87
N PHE A 54 -12.98 -7.41 -5.32
CA PHE A 54 -13.91 -8.25 -6.06
C PHE A 54 -15.33 -7.95 -5.60
N GLU A 55 -16.22 -7.60 -6.54
CA GLU A 55 -17.62 -7.26 -6.24
C GLU A 55 -18.41 -8.43 -5.64
N SER A 56 -18.01 -9.66 -5.94
CA SER A 56 -18.71 -10.88 -5.54
C SER A 56 -18.31 -11.41 -4.16
N ILE A 57 -17.30 -10.86 -3.49
CA ILE A 57 -16.83 -11.39 -2.21
C ILE A 57 -17.78 -10.99 -1.07
N LEU A 58 -18.18 -11.98 -0.28
CA LEU A 58 -18.86 -11.81 1.00
C LEU A 58 -17.81 -11.66 2.11
N TRP A 59 -17.48 -10.41 2.44
CA TRP A 59 -16.50 -10.09 3.48
C TRP A 59 -16.87 -10.72 4.83
N SER A 60 -15.87 -11.26 5.51
CA SER A 60 -16.04 -12.03 6.76
C SER A 60 -15.11 -11.50 7.84
N ASN A 61 -15.36 -11.84 9.10
CA ASN A 61 -14.47 -11.45 10.19
C ASN A 61 -13.04 -12.03 10.06
N SER A 62 -12.86 -13.11 9.29
CA SER A 62 -11.54 -13.71 9.05
C SER A 62 -10.72 -12.92 8.02
N CYS A 63 -11.39 -12.18 7.15
CA CYS A 63 -10.77 -11.29 6.18
C CYS A 63 -11.80 -10.18 5.85
N PRO A 64 -11.83 -9.09 6.63
CA PRO A 64 -12.93 -8.13 6.57
C PRO A 64 -12.80 -7.11 5.44
N SER A 65 -11.65 -7.05 4.76
CA SER A 65 -11.42 -6.04 3.73
C SER A 65 -10.59 -6.50 2.54
N PRO A 66 -10.74 -5.83 1.38
CA PRO A 66 -9.86 -6.01 0.22
C PRO A 66 -8.37 -5.80 0.51
N ALA A 67 -8.04 -4.79 1.32
CA ALA A 67 -6.66 -4.47 1.65
C ALA A 67 -5.99 -5.58 2.47
N LEU A 68 -6.71 -6.18 3.44
CA LEU A 68 -6.17 -7.32 4.18
C LEU A 68 -6.03 -8.55 3.28
N LEU A 69 -7.02 -8.84 2.43
CA LEU A 69 -6.93 -9.94 1.47
C LEU A 69 -5.70 -9.80 0.56
N THR A 70 -5.42 -8.57 0.10
CA THR A 70 -4.26 -8.25 -0.72
C THR A 70 -2.96 -8.52 0.02
N HIS A 71 -2.84 -7.98 1.23
CA HIS A 71 -1.64 -8.14 2.04
C HIS A 71 -1.36 -9.62 2.33
N LEU A 72 -2.37 -10.37 2.78
CA LEU A 72 -2.24 -11.79 3.06
C LEU A 72 -1.92 -12.60 1.78
N ALA A 73 -2.51 -12.25 0.64
CA ALA A 73 -2.17 -12.87 -0.65
C ALA A 73 -0.73 -12.57 -1.08
N VAL A 74 -0.21 -11.37 -0.80
CA VAL A 74 1.21 -11.04 -1.06
C VAL A 74 2.13 -11.90 -0.19
N LEU A 75 1.81 -12.10 1.10
CA LEU A 75 2.61 -12.97 1.99
C LEU A 75 2.73 -14.41 1.44
N GLU A 76 1.69 -14.92 0.80
CA GLU A 76 1.75 -16.24 0.16
C GLU A 76 2.42 -16.22 -1.22
N LEU A 77 2.25 -15.13 -1.97
CA LEU A 77 2.79 -14.99 -3.33
C LEU A 77 4.32 -14.90 -3.31
N VAL A 78 4.90 -14.14 -2.39
CA VAL A 78 6.35 -13.94 -2.28
C VAL A 78 7.13 -15.21 -1.93
N GLU A 79 6.44 -16.26 -1.51
CA GLU A 79 7.03 -17.58 -1.28
C GLU A 79 7.22 -18.38 -2.58
N PHE A 80 6.73 -17.91 -3.73
CA PHE A 80 6.94 -18.53 -5.05
C PHE A 80 8.24 -18.04 -5.70
N ASP A 81 8.81 -18.87 -6.57
CA ASP A 81 9.88 -18.43 -7.47
C ASP A 81 9.34 -17.36 -8.43
N ASN A 82 10.04 -16.23 -8.55
CA ASN A 82 9.69 -15.10 -9.41
C ASN A 82 8.23 -14.63 -9.21
N PRO A 83 7.88 -14.15 -8.00
CA PRO A 83 6.49 -13.86 -7.62
C PRO A 83 5.85 -12.75 -8.45
N THR A 84 6.66 -11.82 -8.96
CA THR A 84 6.18 -10.65 -9.72
C THR A 84 6.10 -10.88 -11.22
N TYR A 85 6.87 -11.82 -11.77
CA TYR A 85 6.89 -12.11 -13.20
C TYR A 85 5.60 -12.82 -13.66
N PRO A 86 5.03 -12.54 -14.84
CA PRO A 86 5.40 -11.51 -15.82
C PRO A 86 4.63 -10.19 -15.63
N LEU A 87 3.90 -10.02 -14.52
CA LEU A 87 2.91 -8.96 -14.37
C LEU A 87 3.50 -7.61 -13.97
N TRP A 88 4.52 -7.63 -13.12
CA TRP A 88 5.13 -6.41 -12.58
C TRP A 88 6.64 -6.39 -12.84
N SER A 89 7.15 -5.21 -13.14
CA SER A 89 8.57 -4.89 -13.35
C SER A 89 9.33 -4.65 -12.05
N PHE A 90 8.61 -4.43 -10.95
CA PHE A 90 9.19 -4.32 -9.62
C PHE A 90 9.34 -5.69 -8.95
N ASP A 91 10.12 -5.74 -7.87
CA ASP A 91 10.48 -6.97 -7.17
C ASP A 91 9.48 -7.35 -6.05
N ALA A 92 9.78 -8.45 -5.36
CA ALA A 92 8.95 -8.95 -4.27
C ALA A 92 8.85 -7.97 -3.08
N ASP A 93 9.92 -7.24 -2.76
CA ASP A 93 9.95 -6.31 -1.64
C ASP A 93 9.13 -5.07 -1.94
N SER A 94 9.24 -4.52 -3.15
CA SER A 94 8.35 -3.46 -3.62
C SER A 94 6.89 -3.89 -3.58
N LEU A 95 6.59 -5.14 -3.95
CA LEU A 95 5.22 -5.66 -3.87
C LEU A 95 4.72 -5.71 -2.41
N ARG A 96 5.55 -6.16 -1.47
CA ARG A 96 5.24 -6.15 -0.03
C ARG A 96 4.95 -4.74 0.46
N PHE A 97 5.82 -3.78 0.16
CA PHE A 97 5.62 -2.40 0.59
C PHE A 97 4.36 -1.78 0.00
N ARG A 98 4.05 -2.03 -1.28
CA ARG A 98 2.81 -1.53 -1.92
C ARG A 98 1.54 -2.12 -1.29
N ALA A 99 1.55 -3.39 -0.91
CA ALA A 99 0.41 -4.02 -0.23
C ALA A 99 0.27 -3.59 1.24
N GLU A 100 1.40 -3.42 1.94
CA GLU A 100 1.41 -2.88 3.31
C GLU A 100 0.93 -1.43 3.34
N PHE A 101 1.36 -0.59 2.40
CA PHE A 101 0.84 0.78 2.23
C PHE A 101 -0.69 0.79 2.18
N LEU A 102 -1.27 -0.04 1.32
CA LEU A 102 -2.73 -0.16 1.20
C LEU A 102 -3.39 -0.59 2.50
N LEU A 103 -2.80 -1.54 3.23
CA LEU A 103 -3.33 -2.02 4.50
C LEU A 103 -3.29 -0.94 5.58
N LEU A 104 -2.19 -0.19 5.69
CA LEU A 104 -2.02 0.89 6.67
C LEU A 104 -3.05 2.00 6.44
N VAL A 105 -3.18 2.49 5.20
CA VAL A 105 -4.15 3.54 4.87
C VAL A 105 -5.58 3.04 5.07
N HIS A 106 -5.89 1.79 4.68
CA HIS A 106 -7.22 1.21 4.88
C HIS A 106 -7.56 1.11 6.38
N THR A 107 -6.59 0.73 7.21
CA THR A 107 -6.79 0.60 8.65
C THR A 107 -7.20 1.94 9.26
N VAL A 108 -6.58 3.04 8.85
CA VAL A 108 -6.99 4.39 9.29
C VAL A 108 -8.35 4.76 8.73
N ALA A 109 -8.58 4.57 7.42
CA ALA A 109 -9.85 4.91 6.77
C ALA A 109 -11.06 4.18 7.41
N SER A 110 -10.90 2.91 7.75
CA SER A 110 -11.93 2.13 8.45
C SER A 110 -12.28 2.72 9.81
N LYS A 111 -11.27 3.12 10.60
CA LYS A 111 -11.48 3.75 11.90
C LYS A 111 -12.21 5.09 11.78
N VAL A 112 -11.81 5.92 10.81
CA VAL A 112 -12.43 7.23 10.53
C VAL A 112 -13.89 7.08 10.07
N SER A 113 -14.19 6.03 9.30
CA SER A 113 -15.55 5.70 8.89
C SER A 113 -16.43 5.31 10.07
N GLU A 114 -15.89 4.52 11.01
CA GLU A 114 -16.60 4.08 12.22
C GLU A 114 -16.87 5.22 13.21
N SER A 115 -15.96 6.20 13.32
CA SER A 115 -16.09 7.34 14.23
C SER A 115 -17.09 8.42 13.77
N GLN A 116 -17.77 8.24 12.63
CA GLN A 116 -18.63 9.27 11.99
C GLN A 116 -17.93 10.63 11.83
N SER A 117 -16.61 10.62 11.75
CA SER A 117 -15.81 11.84 11.59
C SER A 117 -15.96 12.44 10.20
N ASP A 118 -15.51 13.68 10.09
CA ASP A 118 -15.67 14.60 8.97
C ASP A 118 -15.57 13.94 7.58
N PHE A 119 -16.60 14.14 6.74
CA PHE A 119 -16.67 13.58 5.38
C PHE A 119 -15.45 13.96 4.52
N GLY A 120 -14.82 15.11 4.81
CA GLY A 120 -13.59 15.54 4.15
C GLY A 120 -12.40 14.61 4.39
N SER A 121 -12.25 14.07 5.60
CA SER A 121 -11.13 13.18 5.94
C SER A 121 -11.22 11.83 5.22
N ASN A 122 -12.43 11.27 5.11
CA ASN A 122 -12.66 10.05 4.34
C ASN A 122 -12.32 10.24 2.86
N GLY A 123 -12.71 11.37 2.27
CA GLY A 123 -12.39 11.67 0.87
C GLY A 123 -10.89 11.72 0.58
N VAL A 124 -10.09 12.31 1.47
CA VAL A 124 -8.63 12.34 1.32
C VAL A 124 -8.03 10.93 1.44
N LEU A 125 -8.42 10.17 2.46
CA LEU A 125 -7.92 8.80 2.66
C LEU A 125 -8.32 7.85 1.52
N ASP A 126 -9.52 7.99 0.96
CA ASP A 126 -9.99 7.22 -0.20
C ASP A 126 -9.12 7.48 -1.44
N ARG A 127 -8.69 8.72 -1.65
CA ARG A 127 -7.78 9.10 -2.75
C ARG A 127 -6.38 8.53 -2.55
N VAL A 128 -5.87 8.54 -1.32
CA VAL A 128 -4.59 7.89 -0.97
C VAL A 128 -4.67 6.37 -1.14
N LEU A 129 -5.80 5.75 -0.77
CA LEU A 129 -6.07 4.33 -1.03
C LEU A 129 -6.09 4.02 -2.52
N GLU A 130 -6.73 4.88 -3.32
CA GLU A 130 -6.78 4.71 -4.76
C GLU A 130 -5.39 4.82 -5.39
N LEU A 131 -4.54 5.73 -4.92
CA LEU A 131 -3.14 5.80 -5.33
C LEU A 131 -2.41 4.47 -5.05
N GLY A 132 -2.54 3.93 -3.84
CA GLY A 132 -1.94 2.64 -3.48
C GLY A 132 -2.41 1.50 -4.37
N PHE A 133 -3.70 1.50 -4.73
CA PHE A 133 -4.29 0.49 -5.58
C PHE A 133 -3.79 0.58 -7.02
N ARG A 134 -3.71 1.80 -7.59
CA ARG A 134 -3.14 2.02 -8.93
C ARG A 134 -1.71 1.50 -9.02
N ARG A 135 -0.92 1.71 -7.95
CA ARG A 135 0.45 1.21 -7.85
C ARG A 135 0.54 -0.32 -7.78
N LEU A 136 -0.53 -1.06 -7.51
CA LEU A 136 -0.54 -2.53 -7.61
C LEU A 136 -0.95 -3.06 -9.00
N ARG A 137 -1.33 -2.20 -9.94
CA ARG A 137 -1.74 -2.66 -11.27
C ARG A 137 -0.55 -3.27 -12.04
N PRO A 138 -0.77 -4.35 -12.81
CA PRO A 138 0.27 -4.91 -13.67
C PRO A 138 0.69 -3.93 -14.78
N ASP A 139 1.94 -4.01 -15.23
CA ASP A 139 2.52 -3.04 -16.18
C ASP A 139 1.92 -3.13 -17.60
N VAL A 140 1.44 -4.30 -17.99
CA VAL A 140 1.05 -4.62 -19.37
C VAL A 140 -0.48 -4.60 -19.57
N VAL A 141 -1.24 -4.34 -18.52
CA VAL A 141 -2.70 -4.46 -18.59
C VAL A 141 -3.32 -3.15 -19.07
N ALA A 142 -3.52 -3.04 -20.38
CA ALA A 142 -4.56 -2.20 -20.96
C ALA A 142 -5.92 -2.85 -20.62
N THR A 143 -6.41 -2.66 -19.39
CA THR A 143 -7.76 -3.09 -19.03
C THR A 143 -8.78 -2.20 -19.72
N GLU A 144 -9.67 -2.80 -20.52
CA GLU A 144 -10.78 -2.11 -21.22
C GLU A 144 -11.93 -1.66 -20.30
N GLU A 145 -11.83 -1.75 -18.98
CA GLU A 145 -12.91 -1.34 -18.07
C GLU A 145 -12.36 -0.58 -16.84
N GLY A 146 -12.53 0.74 -16.83
CA GLY A 146 -12.27 1.64 -15.69
C GLY A 146 -11.84 3.06 -16.13
N PRO A 147 -12.30 4.14 -15.46
CA PRO A 147 -12.19 5.50 -16.01
C PRO A 147 -10.74 5.99 -16.11
N SER A 148 -10.42 6.43 -17.33
CA SER A 148 -9.29 7.26 -17.77
C SER A 148 -7.88 6.75 -17.43
N GLU A 149 -7.18 6.31 -18.48
CA GLU A 149 -5.80 6.75 -18.67
C GLU A 149 -5.74 8.27 -18.40
N GLY A 150 -4.95 8.73 -17.44
CA GLY A 150 -4.47 10.11 -17.40
C GLY A 150 -5.09 11.12 -16.44
N VAL A 151 -5.89 10.74 -15.43
CA VAL A 151 -6.15 11.67 -14.31
C VAL A 151 -5.12 11.43 -13.21
N GLU A 152 -4.08 12.25 -13.23
CA GLU A 152 -3.10 12.36 -12.16
C GLU A 152 -3.86 12.65 -10.85
N LEU A 153 -3.60 11.86 -9.81
CA LEU A 153 -4.21 12.10 -8.49
C LEU A 153 -3.53 13.33 -7.88
N GLU A 154 -4.19 14.49 -7.97
CA GLU A 154 -3.66 15.76 -7.43
C GLU A 154 -4.11 15.98 -5.98
N LEU A 155 -3.33 15.56 -5.00
CA LEU A 155 -3.59 15.92 -3.59
C LEU A 155 -2.87 17.22 -3.23
N GLU A 156 -3.58 18.15 -2.60
CA GLU A 156 -2.98 19.38 -2.07
C GLU A 156 -2.53 19.19 -0.61
N GLU A 157 -1.49 19.92 -0.20
CA GLU A 157 -1.00 19.89 1.18
C GLU A 157 -2.09 20.29 2.18
N GLY A 158 -2.91 21.30 1.83
CA GLY A 158 -4.02 21.75 2.67
C GLY A 158 -5.08 20.66 2.94
N GLU A 159 -5.35 19.79 1.95
CA GLU A 159 -6.26 18.66 2.12
C GLU A 159 -5.69 17.64 3.11
N LEU A 160 -4.40 17.34 3.01
CA LEU A 160 -3.70 16.42 3.92
C LEU A 160 -3.57 16.99 5.33
N MET A 161 -3.32 18.29 5.47
CA MET A 161 -3.33 18.97 6.76
C MET A 161 -4.72 18.96 7.41
N GLY A 162 -5.79 18.83 6.63
CA GLY A 162 -7.14 18.56 7.13
C GLY A 162 -7.25 17.25 7.93
N LEU A 163 -6.34 16.30 7.75
CA LEU A 163 -6.26 15.05 8.50
C LEU A 163 -5.56 15.20 9.87
N ARG A 164 -5.19 16.42 10.30
CA ARG A 164 -4.41 16.66 11.53
C ARG A 164 -4.90 15.85 12.74
N GLY A 165 -6.21 15.87 13.02
CA GLY A 165 -6.79 15.11 14.13
C GLY A 165 -6.62 13.60 13.97
N VAL A 166 -6.92 13.09 12.78
CA VAL A 166 -6.78 11.67 12.42
C VAL A 166 -5.32 11.21 12.54
N ILE A 167 -4.37 12.04 12.12
CA ILE A 167 -2.94 11.77 12.19
C ILE A 167 -2.48 11.66 13.65
N VAL A 168 -2.85 12.62 14.50
CA VAL A 168 -2.47 12.61 15.92
C VAL A 168 -3.09 11.42 16.65
N GLU A 169 -4.36 11.11 16.39
CA GLU A 169 -5.07 9.97 17.02
C GLU A 169 -4.53 8.60 16.59
N ASN A 170 -3.91 8.52 15.40
CA ASN A 170 -3.38 7.28 14.84
C ASN A 170 -1.87 7.37 14.55
N ALA A 171 -1.13 8.14 15.36
CA ALA A 171 0.25 8.53 15.08
C ALA A 171 1.17 7.34 14.79
N ASP A 172 1.05 6.23 15.54
CA ASP A 172 1.87 5.04 15.31
C ASP A 172 1.63 4.40 13.93
N ILE A 173 0.38 4.42 13.42
CA ILE A 173 0.07 3.88 12.09
C ILE A 173 0.61 4.81 11.00
N PHE A 174 0.52 6.12 11.20
CA PHE A 174 1.08 7.09 10.27
C PHE A 174 2.62 7.11 10.26
N ASP A 175 3.27 6.84 11.39
CA ASP A 175 4.73 6.65 11.46
C ASP A 175 5.15 5.41 10.67
N MET A 176 4.46 4.28 10.84
CA MET A 176 4.66 3.08 10.01
C MET A 176 4.41 3.37 8.53
N LEU A 177 3.39 4.16 8.20
CA LEU A 177 3.09 4.58 6.83
C LEU A 177 4.24 5.43 6.25
N CYS A 178 4.77 6.39 7.01
CA CYS A 178 5.91 7.18 6.60
C CYS A 178 7.16 6.30 6.36
N GLY A 179 7.45 5.35 7.24
CA GLY A 179 8.53 4.39 7.04
C GLY A 179 8.34 3.54 5.78
N ASN A 180 7.12 3.03 5.55
CA ASN A 180 6.77 2.28 4.35
C ASN A 180 6.92 3.13 3.07
N ILE A 181 6.45 4.38 3.08
CA ILE A 181 6.63 5.31 1.97
C ILE A 181 8.13 5.55 1.71
N GLN A 182 8.95 5.68 2.74
CA GLN A 182 10.39 5.87 2.58
C GLN A 182 11.01 4.70 1.82
N GLN A 183 10.58 3.47 2.11
CA GLN A 183 10.99 2.30 1.33
C GLN A 183 10.48 2.40 -0.11
N LEU A 184 9.22 2.77 -0.35
CA LEU A 184 8.67 2.88 -1.70
C LEU A 184 9.34 3.94 -2.58
N VAL A 185 9.74 5.07 -1.98
CA VAL A 185 10.33 6.23 -2.66
C VAL A 185 11.85 6.11 -2.76
N GLY A 186 12.51 5.59 -1.73
CA GLY A 186 13.95 5.41 -1.64
C GLY A 186 14.47 4.13 -2.29
N TRP A 187 13.60 3.16 -2.59
CA TRP A 187 14.01 1.89 -3.18
C TRP A 187 14.56 2.07 -4.60
N GLN A 188 15.89 1.95 -4.69
CA GLN A 188 16.61 1.62 -5.91
C GLN A 188 16.78 0.10 -5.93
N PRO A 189 16.29 -0.63 -6.95
CA PRO A 189 16.62 -2.03 -7.08
C PRO A 189 18.14 -2.12 -7.14
N GLU A 190 18.70 -3.04 -6.37
CA GLU A 190 20.11 -3.41 -6.43
C GLU A 190 20.39 -3.93 -7.85
N LEU A 191 20.67 -3.01 -8.77
CA LEU A 191 21.33 -3.31 -10.02
C LEU A 191 22.72 -3.79 -9.63
N ASP A 192 22.90 -5.10 -9.72
CA ASP A 192 24.14 -5.88 -9.67
C ASP A 192 25.37 -5.09 -9.19
N GLN A 193 26.00 -5.58 -8.12
CA GLN A 193 27.33 -5.18 -7.63
C GLN A 193 28.48 -5.36 -8.66
N SER A 194 28.21 -5.44 -9.96
CA SER A 194 29.19 -5.23 -11.02
C SER A 194 29.08 -3.80 -11.53
N GLY A 195 29.98 -2.93 -11.09
CA GLY A 195 30.05 -1.51 -11.48
C GLY A 195 30.24 -1.27 -12.98
N LEU A 196 29.17 -1.41 -13.76
CA LEU A 196 29.07 -1.15 -15.19
C LEU A 196 27.72 -0.50 -15.51
N ALA A 197 27.38 0.57 -14.77
CA ALA A 197 26.25 1.42 -15.10
C ALA A 197 26.60 2.34 -16.28
N ILE A 198 26.42 1.85 -17.51
CA ILE A 198 26.16 2.72 -18.66
C ILE A 198 24.64 2.86 -18.73
N THR A 199 24.17 4.07 -18.47
CA THR A 199 22.78 4.50 -18.59
C THR A 199 22.28 4.31 -20.02
N LEU A 200 21.75 3.13 -20.34
CA LEU A 200 20.80 2.96 -21.43
C LEU A 200 19.40 3.06 -20.82
N ARG A 201 18.92 4.30 -20.68
CA ARG A 201 17.49 4.55 -20.54
C ARG A 201 16.83 4.01 -21.80
N ARG A 202 16.27 2.81 -21.72
CA ARG A 202 15.34 2.34 -22.74
C ARG A 202 14.06 3.14 -22.54
N GLU A 203 13.78 4.03 -23.48
CA GLU A 203 12.49 4.73 -23.58
C GLU A 203 11.37 3.67 -23.59
N GLY A 204 10.71 3.47 -22.44
CA GLY A 204 9.62 2.50 -22.29
C GLY A 204 9.48 1.80 -20.93
N GLU A 205 10.53 1.70 -20.10
CA GLU A 205 10.54 0.78 -18.93
C GLU A 205 10.25 1.44 -17.55
N GLY A 206 9.68 2.65 -17.50
CA GLY A 206 9.56 3.42 -16.24
C GLY A 206 8.16 3.87 -15.80
N LYS A 207 7.10 3.62 -16.58
CA LYS A 207 5.81 4.30 -16.38
C LYS A 207 5.12 3.97 -15.03
N GLY A 208 5.31 2.76 -14.49
CA GLY A 208 4.73 2.33 -13.21
C GLY A 208 5.55 2.67 -11.96
N ARG A 209 6.79 3.17 -12.12
CA ARG A 209 7.70 3.43 -10.98
C ARG A 209 7.50 4.82 -10.38
N GLU A 210 7.17 5.81 -11.21
CA GLU A 210 7.08 7.22 -10.81
C GLU A 210 5.65 7.69 -10.52
N GLU A 211 4.61 6.90 -10.85
CA GLU A 211 3.21 7.34 -10.66
C GLU A 211 2.91 7.65 -9.19
N GLY A 212 2.63 8.94 -8.92
CA GLY A 212 2.25 9.46 -7.60
C GLY A 212 3.35 9.44 -6.55
N VAL A 213 4.64 9.36 -6.93
CA VAL A 213 5.75 9.49 -5.97
C VAL A 213 5.74 10.85 -5.27
N GLU A 214 5.40 11.93 -5.98
CA GLU A 214 5.27 13.26 -5.38
C GLU A 214 4.13 13.32 -4.36
N VAL A 215 3.03 12.62 -4.61
CA VAL A 215 1.92 12.49 -3.65
C VAL A 215 2.36 11.72 -2.41
N LEU A 216 3.13 10.64 -2.57
CA LEU A 216 3.68 9.90 -1.43
C LEU A 216 4.61 10.76 -0.57
N ARG A 217 5.50 11.54 -1.19
CA ARG A 217 6.37 12.51 -0.49
C ARG A 217 5.55 13.59 0.21
N LEU A 218 4.47 14.06 -0.43
CA LEU A 218 3.57 15.04 0.14
C LEU A 218 2.86 14.48 1.38
N VAL A 219 2.39 13.23 1.34
CA VAL A 219 1.79 12.54 2.50
C VAL A 219 2.78 12.47 3.65
N GLN A 220 4.02 12.03 3.40
CA GLN A 220 5.08 12.03 4.43
C GLN A 220 5.29 13.42 5.03
N ARG A 221 5.49 14.44 4.18
CA ARG A 221 5.74 15.82 4.62
C ARG A 221 4.58 16.37 5.45
N ALA A 222 3.34 16.16 5.03
CA ALA A 222 2.16 16.62 5.76
C ALA A 222 2.08 15.98 7.17
N ILE A 223 2.39 14.69 7.29
CA ILE A 223 2.43 14.00 8.60
C ILE A 223 3.51 14.61 9.50
N GLN A 224 4.69 14.90 8.95
CA GLN A 224 5.78 15.56 9.69
C GLN A 224 5.36 16.95 10.17
N ASN A 225 4.75 17.76 9.29
CA ASN A 225 4.26 19.09 9.63
C ASN A 225 3.21 19.05 10.74
N VAL A 226 2.26 18.09 10.69
CA VAL A 226 1.27 17.91 11.75
C VAL A 226 1.91 17.65 13.11
N HIS A 227 2.90 16.76 13.20
CA HIS A 227 3.58 16.50 14.46
C HIS A 227 4.41 17.70 14.94
N LEU A 228 5.05 18.40 14.02
CA LEU A 228 5.83 19.61 14.33
C LEU A 228 4.93 20.74 14.87
N ASP A 229 3.80 20.99 14.21
CA ASP A 229 2.83 22.00 14.62
C ASP A 229 2.19 21.66 15.97
N THR A 230 1.85 20.38 16.17
CA THR A 230 1.31 19.91 17.46
C THR A 230 2.34 20.06 18.58
N MET A 231 3.61 19.75 18.30
CA MET A 231 4.71 19.96 19.25
C MET A 231 4.88 21.45 19.61
N LYS A 232 4.84 22.35 18.63
CA LYS A 232 4.89 23.81 18.84
C LYS A 232 3.73 24.28 19.72
N GLU A 233 2.51 23.80 19.47
CA GLU A 233 1.34 24.12 20.30
C GLU A 233 1.47 23.63 21.75
N CYS A 234 1.96 22.41 21.96
CA CYS A 234 2.24 21.88 23.29
C CYS A 234 3.22 22.78 24.06
N LEU A 235 4.31 23.22 23.41
CA LEU A 235 5.29 24.12 24.03
C LEU A 235 4.69 25.49 24.38
N ILE A 236 3.88 26.08 23.49
CA ILE A 236 3.17 27.34 23.76
C ILE A 236 2.25 27.21 24.99
N ASN A 237 1.62 26.05 25.15
CA ASN A 237 0.72 25.77 26.27
C ASN A 237 1.45 25.31 27.55
N GLY A 238 2.78 25.21 27.53
CA GLY A 238 3.59 24.72 28.66
C GLY A 238 3.48 23.21 28.91
N ASP A 239 2.93 22.45 27.96
CA ASP A 239 2.82 20.99 27.99
C ASP A 239 4.08 20.33 27.42
N VAL A 240 5.11 20.23 28.26
CA VAL A 240 6.41 19.66 27.87
C VAL A 240 6.28 18.17 27.55
N ASP A 241 5.47 17.43 28.31
CA ASP A 241 5.30 15.98 28.11
C ASP A 241 4.60 15.71 26.77
N GLY A 242 3.58 16.50 26.42
CA GLY A 242 2.93 16.45 25.11
C GLY A 242 3.93 16.74 23.98
N ALA A 243 4.75 17.79 24.10
CA ALA A 243 5.75 18.14 23.11
C ALA A 243 6.78 17.00 22.90
N VAL A 244 7.29 16.41 23.99
CA VAL A 244 8.25 15.31 23.93
C VAL A 244 7.65 14.07 23.26
N SER A 245 6.35 13.82 23.44
CA SER A 245 5.67 12.66 22.83
C SER A 245 5.68 12.67 21.30
N HIS A 246 5.85 13.83 20.67
CA HIS A 246 5.87 13.99 19.21
C HIS A 246 7.26 13.80 18.58
N ILE A 247 8.35 13.92 19.34
CA ILE A 247 9.73 13.83 18.82
C ILE A 247 9.98 12.51 18.08
N ARG A 248 9.41 11.41 18.57
CA ARG A 248 9.62 10.06 17.99
C ARG A 248 9.09 9.92 16.55
N PHE A 249 8.19 10.81 16.13
CA PHE A 249 7.57 10.78 14.80
C PHE A 249 8.26 11.73 13.81
N LEU A 250 9.25 12.50 14.26
CA LEU A 250 9.95 13.48 13.44
C LEU A 250 11.21 12.87 12.82
N HIS A 251 11.28 12.88 11.49
CA HIS A 251 12.36 12.30 10.70
C HIS A 251 12.84 13.30 9.64
N LEU A 252 14.14 13.63 9.67
CA LEU A 252 14.74 14.67 8.81
C LEU A 252 14.67 14.34 7.30
N GLU A 253 14.51 13.07 6.96
CA GLU A 253 14.48 12.60 5.57
C GLU A 253 13.09 12.74 4.91
N TYR A 254 12.05 13.11 5.66
CA TYR A 254 10.65 13.06 5.21
C TYR A 254 10.14 14.39 4.65
N GLY A 255 11.04 15.25 4.18
CA GLY A 255 10.71 16.38 3.30
C GLY A 255 10.39 17.71 4.00
N VAL A 256 10.60 17.83 5.32
CA VAL A 256 10.55 19.11 6.04
C VAL A 256 11.95 19.69 6.15
N GLU A 257 12.09 21.01 5.95
CA GLU A 257 13.40 21.67 6.00
C GLU A 257 13.98 21.63 7.43
N GLU A 258 15.29 21.39 7.55
CA GLU A 258 15.97 21.34 8.86
C GLU A 258 15.77 22.62 9.69
N ALA A 259 15.61 23.76 9.03
CA ALA A 259 15.32 25.03 9.69
C ALA A 259 14.01 24.99 10.49
N GLU A 260 12.97 24.35 9.98
CA GLU A 260 11.66 24.26 10.65
C GLU A 260 11.73 23.48 11.97
N TYR A 261 12.61 22.48 12.05
CA TYR A 261 12.85 21.72 13.28
C TYR A 261 13.62 22.52 14.34
N ARG A 262 14.40 23.53 13.94
CA ARG A 262 15.19 24.37 14.86
C ARG A 262 14.38 25.48 15.54
N TYR A 263 13.19 25.79 15.03
CA TYR A 263 12.28 26.79 15.59
C TYR A 263 11.32 26.24 16.64
N VAL A 264 11.52 24.99 17.06
CA VAL A 264 10.77 24.31 18.12
C VAL A 264 11.57 24.29 19.42
#